data_AF-A0A2K3J8J5-F1
#
_entry.id   AF-A0A2K3J8J5-F1
#
_cell.length_a   1.000
_cell.length_b   1.000
_cell.length_c   1.000
_cell.angle_alpha   90.00
_cell.angle_beta   90.00
_cell.angle_gamma   90.00
#
_symmetry.space_group_name_H-M   'P 1'
#
loop_
_entity.id
_entity.type
_entity.pdbx_description
1 polymer ?
#
loop_
_entity_poly.entity_id
_entity_poly.type
_entity_poly.pdbx_seq_one_letter_code
_entity_poly.pdbx_strand_id
1 'polypeptide(L)'
;MVGFLPHIYSNNGTVANCTIKGNKEAIISGYYGIGLYLSNNSTAIGNIVTENYIGIFIYGGYCLVVQNTVTFNDYGIWLGEAYDGYGERPYGNRIYGNDIGWNNQANAHDAAWRFNEWDDGISEGNGWSDYYGIGYYQISRDSIDHYPRFIPEGGIPLFFIHIGVGVFSGIFAVVLLAIMLKRRGSIFAKRT
;
A
#
# COMPACT_ATOMS: atom_id res chain seq x y z
N MET A 1 18.53 16.06 -3.31
CA MET A 1 17.64 17.24 -3.45
C MET A 1 16.55 17.05 -2.43
N VAL A 2 16.52 17.88 -1.39
CA VAL A 2 15.47 17.81 -0.37
C VAL A 2 14.17 18.34 -0.99
N GLY A 3 13.10 17.55 -0.93
CA GLY A 3 11.77 17.94 -1.40
C GLY A 3 11.10 18.97 -0.47
N PHE A 4 9.85 19.31 -0.79
CA PHE A 4 9.00 20.08 0.13
C PHE A 4 8.49 19.17 1.24
N LEU A 5 8.52 19.66 2.47
CA LEU A 5 8.17 18.92 3.68
C LEU A 5 7.02 19.62 4.42
N PRO A 6 5.75 19.30 4.11
CA PRO A 6 4.62 19.80 4.88
C PRO A 6 4.58 19.10 6.24
N HIS A 7 5.05 19.81 7.27
CA HIS A 7 4.77 19.46 8.66
C HIS A 7 3.60 20.26 9.15
N ILE A 8 2.58 19.55 9.62
CA ILE A 8 1.58 20.14 10.50
C ILE A 8 2.16 20.02 11.92
N TYR A 9 2.39 21.17 12.57
CA TYR A 9 2.69 21.33 14.00
C TYR A 9 1.54 22.09 14.69
N SER A 10 0.31 21.73 14.34
CA SER A 10 -0.91 22.38 14.82
C SER A 10 -2.04 21.37 14.82
N ASN A 11 -2.93 21.47 15.80
CA ASN A 11 -4.19 20.75 15.76
C ASN A 11 -5.07 21.28 14.62
N ASN A 12 -5.91 20.42 14.05
CA ASN A 12 -6.85 20.74 12.96
C ASN A 12 -6.18 21.22 11.66
N GLY A 13 -4.94 20.83 11.40
CA GLY A 13 -4.27 21.12 10.14
C GLY A 13 -4.77 20.24 9.00
N THR A 14 -4.72 20.73 7.77
CA THR A 14 -5.04 19.93 6.58
C THR A 14 -3.94 20.05 5.53
N VAL A 15 -3.46 18.91 5.04
CA VAL A 15 -2.64 18.81 3.83
C VAL A 15 -3.47 18.09 2.79
N ALA A 16 -3.80 18.79 1.69
CA ALA A 16 -4.69 18.26 0.68
C ALA A 16 -4.16 18.49 -0.74
N ASN A 17 -4.38 17.51 -1.62
CA ASN A 17 -4.17 17.63 -3.07
C ASN A 17 -2.76 18.07 -3.47
N CYS A 18 -1.75 17.61 -2.74
CA CYS A 18 -0.34 17.91 -2.99
C CYS A 18 0.40 16.71 -3.60
N THR A 19 1.43 17.00 -4.40
CA THR A 19 2.46 16.01 -4.79
C THR A 19 3.72 16.25 -3.98
N ILE A 20 4.10 15.28 -3.16
CA ILE A 20 5.20 15.40 -2.19
C ILE A 20 6.20 14.28 -2.45
N LYS A 21 7.42 14.68 -2.83
CA LYS A 21 8.47 13.74 -3.21
C LYS A 21 9.88 14.25 -3.00
N GLY A 22 10.82 13.31 -2.91
CA GLY A 22 12.25 13.61 -2.85
C GLY A 22 12.80 13.82 -1.44
N ASN A 23 12.05 13.52 -0.38
CA ASN A 23 12.54 13.59 1.00
C ASN A 23 13.21 12.26 1.41
N LYS A 24 14.20 11.79 0.64
CA LYS A 24 14.86 10.48 0.82
C LYS A 24 16.24 10.55 1.48
N GLU A 25 16.75 11.74 1.81
CA GLU A 25 18.12 11.86 2.34
C GLU A 25 18.24 11.43 3.81
N ALA A 26 18.81 10.22 3.97
CA ALA A 26 19.44 9.63 5.16
C ALA A 26 18.54 9.18 6.33
N ILE A 27 19.01 8.09 6.95
CA ILE A 27 18.49 7.22 8.04
C ILE A 27 18.15 7.97 9.36
N ILE A 28 18.04 9.30 9.31
CA ILE A 28 17.80 10.16 10.45
C ILE A 28 16.30 10.44 10.57
N SER A 29 15.77 10.29 11.79
CA SER A 29 14.41 10.68 12.14
C SER A 29 14.12 12.13 11.72
N GLY A 30 13.25 12.34 10.74
CA GLY A 30 12.90 13.70 10.27
C GLY A 30 12.55 13.83 8.80
N TYR A 31 12.86 12.83 7.98
CA TYR A 31 12.58 12.87 6.54
C TYR A 31 11.30 12.07 6.23
N TYR A 32 10.16 12.75 6.28
CA TYR A 32 8.88 12.21 5.85
C TYR A 32 8.39 12.94 4.58
N GLY A 33 7.37 12.44 3.91
CA GLY A 33 6.61 13.20 2.93
C GLY A 33 5.68 14.16 3.66
N ILE A 34 4.69 13.62 4.37
CA ILE A 34 3.77 14.38 5.22
C ILE A 34 4.05 14.05 6.69
N GLY A 35 4.18 15.09 7.52
CA GLY A 35 4.29 14.95 8.97
C GLY A 35 3.05 15.48 9.68
N LEU A 36 2.28 14.60 10.32
CA LEU A 36 1.27 14.97 11.32
C LEU A 36 1.92 14.87 12.70
N TYR A 37 2.84 15.80 12.99
CA TYR A 37 3.72 15.72 14.15
C TYR A 37 3.13 16.52 15.32
N LEU A 38 2.87 15.86 16.45
CA LEU A 38 2.25 16.48 17.63
C LEU A 38 1.01 17.32 17.26
N SER A 39 0.17 16.75 16.39
CA SER A 39 -0.92 17.46 15.73
C SER A 39 -2.17 16.60 15.73
N ASN A 40 -3.10 16.93 16.60
CA ASN A 40 -4.34 16.20 16.79
C ASN A 40 -5.45 16.69 15.85
N ASN A 41 -6.38 15.81 15.49
CA ASN A 41 -7.53 16.14 14.63
C ASN A 41 -7.11 16.70 13.25
N SER A 42 -5.94 16.32 12.75
CA SER A 42 -5.42 16.79 11.48
C SER A 42 -5.75 15.83 10.34
N THR A 43 -5.79 16.33 9.11
CA THR A 43 -6.19 15.57 7.92
C THR A 43 -5.12 15.58 6.84
N ALA A 44 -4.80 14.41 6.30
CA ALA A 44 -4.05 14.26 5.05
C ALA A 44 -4.97 13.60 4.01
N ILE A 45 -5.31 14.33 2.95
CA ILE A 45 -6.31 13.86 1.97
C ILE A 45 -5.92 14.13 0.51
N GLY A 46 -6.09 13.13 -0.37
CA GLY A 46 -5.92 13.36 -1.81
C GLY A 46 -4.48 13.64 -2.25
N ASN A 47 -3.47 13.26 -1.46
CA ASN A 47 -2.07 13.55 -1.79
C ASN A 47 -1.39 12.41 -2.55
N ILE A 48 -0.41 12.76 -3.37
CA ILE A 48 0.53 11.82 -3.99
C ILE A 48 1.85 11.93 -3.24
N VAL A 49 2.25 10.87 -2.54
CA VAL A 49 3.42 10.84 -1.65
C VAL A 49 4.38 9.74 -2.09
N THR A 50 5.51 10.13 -2.68
CA THR A 50 6.42 9.18 -3.34
C THR A 50 7.88 9.54 -3.18
N GLU A 51 8.79 8.56 -3.22
CA GLU A 51 10.24 8.81 -3.17
C GLU A 51 10.70 9.55 -1.89
N ASN A 52 10.07 9.25 -0.75
CA ASN A 52 10.47 9.76 0.57
C ASN A 52 11.02 8.62 1.45
N TYR A 53 11.68 8.95 2.55
CA TYR A 53 12.08 7.92 3.51
C TYR A 53 10.83 7.35 4.23
N ILE A 54 10.02 8.18 4.86
CA ILE A 54 8.65 7.82 5.28
C ILE A 54 7.66 8.57 4.39
N GLY A 55 6.63 7.92 3.87
CA GLY A 55 5.58 8.59 3.09
C GLY A 55 4.77 9.53 3.99
N ILE A 56 3.94 8.97 4.87
CA ILE A 56 3.15 9.73 5.85
C ILE A 56 3.54 9.29 7.25
N PHE A 57 4.03 10.22 8.06
CA PHE A 57 4.35 10.00 9.46
C PHE A 57 3.26 10.61 10.35
N ILE A 58 2.67 9.77 11.22
CA ILE A 58 1.60 10.17 12.14
C ILE A 58 2.12 10.06 13.57
N TYR A 59 2.13 11.20 14.25
CA TYR A 59 2.56 11.35 15.64
C TYR A 59 1.62 12.28 16.41
N GLY A 60 0.34 12.27 16.03
CA GLY A 60 -0.77 12.93 16.72
C GLY A 60 -1.94 11.97 16.83
N GLY A 61 -2.92 12.32 17.66
CA GLY A 61 -4.14 11.54 17.86
C GLY A 61 -5.30 12.03 17.00
N TYR A 62 -6.24 11.13 16.72
CA TYR A 62 -7.50 11.44 16.02
C TYR A 62 -7.32 12.06 14.63
N CYS A 63 -6.23 11.75 13.93
CA CYS A 63 -6.02 12.20 12.56
C CYS A 63 -6.79 11.36 11.55
N LEU A 64 -7.08 11.97 10.40
CA LEU A 64 -7.68 11.31 9.25
C LEU A 64 -6.69 11.27 8.08
N VAL A 65 -6.37 10.07 7.60
CA VAL A 65 -5.53 9.87 6.41
C VAL A 65 -6.32 9.08 5.39
N VAL A 66 -6.76 9.74 4.32
CA VAL A 66 -7.74 9.17 3.38
C VAL A 66 -7.46 9.59 1.94
N GLN A 67 -7.73 8.71 0.97
CA GLN A 67 -7.59 9.01 -0.46
C GLN A 67 -6.19 9.47 -0.89
N ASN A 68 -5.14 9.03 -0.21
CA ASN A 68 -3.75 9.31 -0.62
C ASN A 68 -3.19 8.16 -1.47
N THR A 69 -2.28 8.48 -2.39
CA THR A 69 -1.42 7.50 -3.07
C THR A 69 -0.03 7.56 -2.43
N VAL A 70 0.36 6.52 -1.70
CA VAL A 70 1.60 6.44 -0.92
C VAL A 70 2.48 5.30 -1.43
N THR A 71 3.40 5.63 -2.34
CA THR A 71 4.14 4.63 -3.10
C THR A 71 5.62 4.93 -3.24
N PHE A 72 6.46 3.91 -3.41
CA PHE A 72 7.90 4.09 -3.66
C PHE A 72 8.64 4.93 -2.60
N ASN A 73 8.15 4.91 -1.35
CA ASN A 73 8.88 5.41 -0.20
C ASN A 73 9.68 4.27 0.43
N ASP A 74 10.54 4.54 1.42
CA ASP A 74 11.11 3.43 2.19
C ASP A 74 10.07 2.80 3.12
N TYR A 75 9.31 3.63 3.84
CA TYR A 75 8.07 3.24 4.54
C TYR A 75 6.87 3.99 3.97
N GLY A 76 5.73 3.33 3.80
CA GLY A 76 4.51 3.97 3.31
C GLY A 76 3.87 4.89 4.36
N ILE A 77 3.04 4.31 5.25
CA ILE A 77 2.43 5.03 6.38
C ILE A 77 3.01 4.50 7.69
N TRP A 78 3.52 5.40 8.53
CA TRP A 78 4.11 5.06 9.82
C TRP A 78 3.37 5.79 10.95
N LEU A 79 2.74 5.05 11.86
CA LEU A 79 2.29 5.56 13.16
C LEU A 79 3.38 5.38 14.20
N GLY A 80 3.90 6.50 14.71
CA GLY A 80 5.02 6.51 15.65
C GLY A 80 4.68 5.84 16.99
N GLU A 81 5.71 5.57 17.79
CA GLU A 81 5.51 5.07 19.15
C GLU A 81 5.00 6.17 20.08
N ALA A 82 4.21 5.81 21.08
CA ALA A 82 3.87 6.76 22.15
C ALA A 82 5.15 7.18 22.90
N TYR A 83 5.47 8.48 22.89
CA TYR A 83 6.51 9.02 23.78
C TYR A 83 5.86 9.65 25.00
N ASP A 84 6.09 9.05 26.16
CA ASP A 84 5.49 9.48 27.42
C ASP A 84 5.89 10.90 27.84
N GLY A 85 6.92 11.51 27.23
CA GLY A 85 7.40 12.85 27.56
C GLY A 85 6.54 14.02 27.07
N TYR A 86 5.63 13.82 26.11
CA TYR A 86 4.79 14.90 25.57
C TYR A 86 3.29 14.76 25.88
N GLY A 87 2.87 13.67 26.55
CA GLY A 87 1.46 13.41 26.88
C GLY A 87 0.57 13.10 25.66
N GLU A 88 1.08 13.24 24.45
CA GLU A 88 0.39 12.89 23.21
C GLU A 88 0.73 11.47 22.79
N ARG A 89 -0.29 10.75 22.32
CA ARG A 89 -0.17 9.37 21.85
C ARG A 89 -0.82 9.30 20.46
N PRO A 90 -0.24 8.58 19.49
CA PRO A 90 -0.84 8.41 18.17
C PRO A 90 -1.92 7.33 18.21
N TYR A 91 -3.08 7.67 18.78
CA TYR A 91 -4.25 6.80 18.89
C TYR A 91 -5.49 7.45 18.29
N GLY A 92 -6.52 6.65 17.99
CA GLY A 92 -7.78 7.15 17.43
C GLY A 92 -7.66 7.60 15.98
N ASN A 93 -6.55 7.30 15.30
CA ASN A 93 -6.35 7.70 13.91
C ASN A 93 -7.15 6.78 12.99
N ARG A 94 -7.68 7.35 11.91
CA ARG A 94 -8.46 6.64 10.89
C ARG A 94 -7.72 6.72 9.56
N ILE A 95 -7.29 5.58 9.06
CA ILE A 95 -6.49 5.43 7.84
C ILE A 95 -7.23 4.48 6.90
N TYR A 96 -7.95 4.99 5.91
CA TYR A 96 -8.71 4.15 4.97
C TYR A 96 -8.79 4.80 3.59
N GLY A 97 -9.13 4.02 2.56
CA GLY A 97 -9.27 4.52 1.20
C GLY A 97 -7.99 5.06 0.58
N ASN A 98 -6.81 4.71 1.11
CA ASN A 98 -5.51 5.08 0.53
C ASN A 98 -5.00 3.97 -0.39
N ASP A 99 -4.20 4.31 -1.39
CA ASP A 99 -3.43 3.34 -2.17
C ASP A 99 -1.98 3.29 -1.63
N ILE A 100 -1.61 2.20 -0.95
CA ILE A 100 -0.33 2.06 -0.24
C ILE A 100 0.46 0.90 -0.85
N GLY A 101 1.59 1.18 -1.49
CA GLY A 101 2.26 0.13 -2.26
C GLY A 101 3.69 0.37 -2.71
N TRP A 102 4.42 -0.71 -3.00
CA TRP A 102 5.80 -0.68 -3.51
C TRP A 102 6.74 0.17 -2.65
N ASN A 103 6.50 0.20 -1.34
CA ASN A 103 7.42 0.82 -0.39
C ASN A 103 8.51 -0.19 -0.01
N ASN A 104 9.76 0.28 0.11
CA ASN A 104 10.95 -0.58 0.15
C ASN A 104 11.02 -1.50 1.38
N GLN A 105 10.64 -0.98 2.55
CA GLN A 105 10.78 -1.65 3.84
C GLN A 105 9.43 -2.15 4.35
N ALA A 106 8.39 -1.32 4.31
CA ALA A 106 7.02 -1.72 4.64
C ALA A 106 5.98 -0.75 4.05
N ASN A 107 4.81 -1.28 3.68
CA ASN A 107 3.68 -0.45 3.26
C ASN A 107 3.05 0.29 4.45
N ALA A 108 2.92 -0.37 5.58
CA ALA A 108 2.44 0.23 6.82
C ALA A 108 3.25 -0.24 8.02
N HIS A 109 3.38 0.66 8.99
CA HIS A 109 3.94 0.35 10.30
C HIS A 109 3.07 1.01 11.36
N ASP A 110 2.43 0.18 12.20
CA ASP A 110 1.65 0.64 13.34
C ASP A 110 2.32 0.20 14.64
N ALA A 111 3.16 1.09 15.18
CA ALA A 111 3.81 0.89 16.48
C ALA A 111 2.91 1.34 17.65
N ALA A 112 1.73 1.90 17.35
CA ALA A 112 0.85 2.45 18.35
C ALA A 112 -0.09 1.35 18.86
N TRP A 113 0.10 0.98 20.12
CA TRP A 113 -0.50 -0.22 20.72
C TRP A 113 -2.03 -0.16 20.90
N ARG A 114 -2.73 0.92 20.52
CA ARG A 114 -4.17 1.08 20.79
C ARG A 114 -4.91 2.01 19.81
N PHE A 115 -6.09 1.55 19.40
CA PHE A 115 -7.20 2.34 18.83
C PHE A 115 -6.96 3.07 17.50
N ASN A 116 -6.09 2.57 16.61
CA ASN A 116 -6.05 3.07 15.23
C ASN A 116 -6.86 2.15 14.32
N GLU A 117 -7.56 2.76 13.37
CA GLU A 117 -8.41 2.08 12.39
C GLU A 117 -7.74 2.14 11.02
N TRP A 118 -7.58 0.99 10.37
CA TRP A 118 -7.01 0.87 9.03
C TRP A 118 -8.08 0.60 7.95
N ASP A 119 -9.34 0.88 8.29
CA ASP A 119 -10.51 0.82 7.43
C ASP A 119 -11.63 1.72 8.02
N ASP A 120 -12.76 1.83 7.35
CA ASP A 120 -13.94 2.57 7.81
C ASP A 120 -14.87 1.76 8.74
N GLY A 121 -14.52 0.50 9.04
CA GLY A 121 -15.31 -0.45 9.81
C GLY A 121 -16.52 -1.04 9.07
N ILE A 122 -16.77 -0.67 7.81
CA ILE A 122 -17.98 -1.02 7.07
C ILE A 122 -17.69 -1.64 5.70
N SER A 123 -16.97 -0.94 4.82
CA SER A 123 -16.81 -1.36 3.42
C SER A 123 -15.56 -0.85 2.72
N GLU A 124 -14.87 0.14 3.28
CA GLU A 124 -13.72 0.80 2.66
C GLU A 124 -12.47 0.60 3.51
N GLY A 125 -11.52 -0.20 3.00
CA GLY A 125 -10.18 -0.32 3.53
C GLY A 125 -9.15 0.42 2.68
N ASN A 126 -7.89 0.09 2.87
CA ASN A 126 -6.79 0.58 2.03
C ASN A 126 -6.49 -0.40 0.89
N GLY A 127 -5.91 0.15 -0.18
CA GLY A 127 -5.24 -0.60 -1.21
C GLY A 127 -3.83 -0.99 -0.76
N TRP A 128 -3.43 -2.23 -1.03
CA TRP A 128 -2.09 -2.75 -0.73
C TRP A 128 -1.46 -3.43 -1.94
N SER A 129 -0.20 -3.11 -2.26
CA SER A 129 0.51 -3.74 -3.39
C SER A 129 0.89 -5.21 -3.13
N ASP A 130 0.99 -5.59 -1.87
CA ASP A 130 1.41 -6.92 -1.39
C ASP A 130 0.23 -7.75 -0.85
N TYR A 131 -1.00 -7.25 -0.95
CA TYR A 131 -2.20 -8.01 -0.60
C TYR A 131 -2.57 -8.99 -1.71
N TYR A 132 -2.73 -10.26 -1.36
CA TYR A 132 -2.97 -11.35 -2.31
C TYR A 132 -4.47 -11.62 -2.57
N GLY A 133 -5.36 -10.75 -2.09
CA GLY A 133 -6.79 -10.80 -2.42
C GLY A 133 -7.65 -11.70 -1.54
N ILE A 134 -7.13 -12.20 -0.41
CA ILE A 134 -7.87 -13.10 0.49
C ILE A 134 -7.76 -12.63 1.93
N GLY A 135 -8.89 -12.57 2.63
CA GLY A 135 -8.97 -12.24 4.05
C GLY A 135 -8.66 -10.77 4.34
N TYR A 136 -8.31 -10.49 5.58
CA TYR A 136 -7.89 -9.16 6.04
C TYR A 136 -6.39 -8.94 5.76
N TYR A 137 -5.96 -7.68 5.78
CA TYR A 137 -4.55 -7.31 5.71
C TYR A 137 -4.04 -6.97 7.11
N GLN A 138 -3.05 -7.72 7.60
CA GLN A 138 -2.48 -7.51 8.93
C GLN A 138 -1.35 -6.50 8.86
N ILE A 139 -1.44 -5.39 9.62
CA ILE A 139 -0.41 -4.36 9.70
C ILE A 139 0.56 -4.65 10.86
N SER A 140 0.02 -4.85 12.06
CA SER A 140 0.76 -5.24 13.27
C SER A 140 -0.19 -6.02 14.20
N ARG A 141 0.25 -6.54 15.35
CA ARG A 141 -0.47 -7.56 16.15
C ARG A 141 -1.98 -7.34 16.28
N ASP A 142 -2.41 -6.11 16.58
CA ASP A 142 -3.81 -5.74 16.80
C ASP A 142 -4.34 -4.72 15.75
N SER A 143 -3.53 -4.42 14.73
CA SER A 143 -3.85 -3.45 13.69
C SER A 143 -4.11 -4.17 12.38
N ILE A 144 -5.37 -4.13 11.94
CA ILE A 144 -5.89 -4.90 10.81
C ILE A 144 -6.72 -3.96 9.92
N ASP A 145 -6.56 -4.13 8.62
CA ASP A 145 -7.49 -3.64 7.61
C ASP A 145 -8.40 -4.80 7.20
N HIS A 146 -9.69 -4.70 7.51
CA HIS A 146 -10.69 -5.73 7.28
C HIS A 146 -11.25 -5.73 5.86
N TYR A 147 -11.12 -4.61 5.13
CA TYR A 147 -11.66 -4.43 3.79
C TYR A 147 -10.56 -4.06 2.77
N PRO A 148 -9.43 -4.79 2.73
CA PRO A 148 -8.30 -4.45 1.90
C PRO A 148 -8.61 -4.66 0.41
N ARG A 149 -8.01 -3.82 -0.44
CA ARG A 149 -8.05 -3.97 -1.89
C ARG A 149 -6.65 -4.26 -2.45
N PHE A 150 -6.55 -5.12 -3.44
CA PHE A 150 -5.28 -5.30 -4.16
C PHE A 150 -4.99 -4.10 -5.06
N ILE A 151 -3.75 -3.61 -5.04
CA ILE A 151 -3.25 -2.64 -6.01
C ILE A 151 -2.30 -3.34 -7.00
N PRO A 152 -2.65 -3.39 -8.29
CA PRO A 152 -1.79 -4.01 -9.28
C PRO A 152 -0.55 -3.20 -9.63
N GLU A 153 0.58 -3.89 -9.81
CA GLU A 153 1.84 -3.29 -10.23
C GLU A 153 1.71 -2.69 -11.64
N GLY A 154 2.06 -1.40 -11.76
CA GLY A 154 1.88 -0.64 -13.01
C GLY A 154 0.44 -0.52 -13.51
N GLY A 155 -0.56 -0.79 -12.65
CA GLY A 155 -1.97 -0.70 -13.03
C GLY A 155 -2.51 -1.91 -13.82
N ILE A 156 -1.87 -3.09 -13.76
CA ILE A 156 -2.36 -4.31 -14.45
C ILE A 156 -3.08 -5.26 -13.46
N PRO A 157 -4.44 -5.24 -13.38
CA PRO A 157 -5.20 -6.12 -12.51
C PRO A 157 -4.79 -7.61 -12.62
N LEU A 158 -4.82 -8.33 -11.49
CA LEU A 158 -4.61 -9.79 -11.40
C LEU A 158 -5.42 -10.59 -12.44
N PHE A 159 -6.57 -10.07 -12.87
CA PHE A 159 -7.37 -10.62 -13.97
C PHE A 159 -6.56 -10.86 -15.26
N PHE A 160 -5.67 -9.93 -15.63
CA PHE A 160 -4.86 -10.06 -16.85
C PHE A 160 -3.76 -11.11 -16.71
N ILE A 161 -3.24 -11.34 -15.50
CA ILE A 161 -2.28 -12.42 -15.23
C ILE A 161 -2.98 -13.78 -15.35
N HIS A 162 -4.20 -13.91 -14.83
CA HIS A 162 -4.99 -15.14 -14.95
C HIS A 162 -5.41 -15.43 -16.39
N ILE A 163 -5.77 -14.40 -17.17
CA ILE A 163 -5.97 -14.54 -18.63
C ILE A 163 -4.68 -15.01 -19.29
N GLY A 164 -3.53 -14.42 -18.95
CA GLY A 164 -2.23 -14.83 -19.48
C GLY A 164 -1.99 -16.32 -19.25
N VAL A 165 -2.03 -16.77 -17.99
CA VAL A 165 -1.82 -18.18 -17.64
C VAL A 165 -2.84 -19.10 -18.32
N GLY A 166 -4.12 -18.71 -18.35
CA GLY A 166 -5.19 -19.48 -19.00
C GLY A 166 -5.02 -19.60 -20.52
N VAL A 167 -4.68 -18.51 -21.19
CA VAL A 167 -4.45 -18.48 -22.64
C VAL A 167 -3.19 -19.28 -23.00
N PHE A 168 -2.09 -19.11 -22.26
CA PHE A 168 -0.86 -19.87 -22.50
C PHE A 168 -1.04 -21.37 -22.28
N SER A 169 -1.71 -21.77 -21.21
CA SER A 169 -1.99 -23.19 -20.93
C SER A 169 -2.94 -23.81 -21.97
N GLY A 170 -3.93 -23.06 -22.44
CA GLY A 170 -4.81 -23.49 -23.55
C GLY A 170 -4.06 -23.69 -24.87
N ILE A 171 -3.23 -22.71 -25.27
CA ILE A 171 -2.40 -22.82 -26.49
C ILE A 171 -1.45 -24.02 -26.39
N PHE A 172 -0.80 -24.21 -25.24
CA PHE A 172 0.12 -25.31 -25.02
C PHE A 172 -0.57 -26.69 -25.16
N ALA A 173 -1.78 -26.83 -24.60
CA ALA A 173 -2.58 -28.05 -24.74
C ALA A 173 -2.95 -28.35 -26.21
N VAL A 174 -3.35 -27.33 -26.97
CA VAL A 174 -3.68 -27.47 -28.40
C VAL A 174 -2.44 -27.87 -29.22
N VAL A 175 -1.29 -27.27 -28.97
CA VAL A 175 -0.03 -27.61 -29.65
C VAL A 175 0.39 -29.05 -29.34
N LEU A 176 0.32 -29.48 -28.07
CA LEU A 176 0.58 -30.87 -27.69
C LEU A 176 -0.36 -31.84 -28.41
N LEU A 177 -1.65 -31.53 -28.45
CA LEU A 177 -2.64 -32.35 -29.15
C LEU A 177 -2.33 -32.45 -30.65
N ALA A 178 -1.98 -31.34 -31.30
CA ALA A 178 -1.60 -31.33 -32.71
C ALA A 178 -0.35 -32.17 -32.99
N ILE A 179 0.68 -32.10 -32.12
CA ILE A 179 1.89 -32.92 -32.20
C ILE A 179 1.54 -34.40 -32.05
N MET A 180 0.70 -34.75 -31.09
CA MET A 180 0.26 -36.14 -30.86
C MET A 180 -0.52 -36.69 -32.05
N LEU A 181 -1.43 -35.91 -32.64
CA LEU A 181 -2.21 -36.30 -33.81
C LEU A 181 -1.31 -36.48 -35.05
N LYS A 182 -0.36 -35.57 -35.29
CA LYS A 182 0.62 -35.69 -36.38
C LYS A 182 1.50 -36.93 -36.25
N ARG A 183 1.96 -37.25 -35.03
CA ARG A 183 2.73 -38.48 -34.75
C ARG A 183 1.90 -39.75 -35.00
N ARG A 184 0.63 -39.77 -34.62
CA ARG A 184 -0.26 -40.91 -34.93
C ARG A 184 -0.49 -41.09 -36.42
N GLY A 185 -0.71 -40.00 -37.16
CA GLY A 185 -0.90 -40.04 -38.62
C GLY A 185 0.32 -40.58 -39.37
N SER A 186 1.54 -40.19 -38.96
CA SER A 186 2.77 -40.67 -39.64
C SER A 186 3.08 -42.14 -39.38
N ILE A 187 2.65 -42.69 -38.24
CA ILE A 187 2.79 -44.13 -37.92
C ILE A 187 1.87 -44.96 -38.82
N PHE A 188 0.65 -44.49 -39.08
CA PHE A 188 -0.29 -45.16 -39.99
C PHE A 188 0.18 -45.09 -41.45
N ALA A 189 0.70 -43.94 -41.91
CA ALA A 189 1.21 -43.78 -43.26
C ALA A 189 2.47 -44.62 -43.58
N LYS A 190 3.22 -45.08 -42.57
CA LYS A 190 4.37 -45.99 -42.75
C LYS A 190 4.00 -47.48 -42.76
N ARG A 191 2.73 -47.83 -42.51
CA ARG A 191 2.24 -49.22 -42.45
C ARG A 191 1.37 -49.63 -43.65
N THR A 192 1.17 -48.72 -44.60
CA THR A 192 0.54 -48.95 -45.91
C THR A 192 1.60 -48.92 -46.98
#